data_AF-A0A174H491-F1
#
_entry.id   AF-A0A174H491-F1
#
_cell.length_a   1.000
_cell.length_b   1.000
_cell.length_c   1.000
_cell.angle_alpha   90.00
_cell.angle_beta   90.00
_cell.angle_gamma   90.00
#
_symmetry.space_group_name_H-M   'P 1'
#
loop_
_entity.id
_entity.type
_entity.pdbx_description
1 polymer ?
#
loop_
_entity_poly.entity_id
_entity_poly.type
_entity_poly.pdbx_seq_one_letter_code
_entity_poly.pdbx_strand_id
1 'polypeptide(L)'
;MRTANEYEIAIFKKEYCKNGEARISIGKDFEVDVESFEGLLPGKIVSSYATGNRDIENSFIMFRVCDVIKDIQYFPVFSETVGRKMLKSWNKPVPKKRSYEVKAVNTAIGSFLRKDINVQNENLQNLQDYILYLQTNVTGRRLRNTNFDTLRNIMRTEYPAEQVYF
;
A
#
# COMPACT_ATOMS: atom_id res chain seq x y z
N MET A 1 3.41 22.17 -11.45
CA MET A 1 2.59 21.04 -11.91
C MET A 1 1.36 20.82 -11.05
N ARG A 2 0.19 21.04 -11.65
CA ARG A 2 -1.11 20.78 -11.02
C ARG A 2 -1.56 19.34 -11.26
N THR A 3 -2.37 18.79 -10.37
CA THR A 3 -2.99 17.47 -10.58
C THR A 3 -4.08 17.53 -11.65
N ALA A 4 -4.14 16.51 -12.49
CA ALA A 4 -5.17 16.37 -13.51
C ALA A 4 -6.58 16.33 -12.90
N ASN A 5 -7.55 16.99 -13.54
CA ASN A 5 -8.96 16.90 -13.18
C ASN A 5 -9.62 15.65 -13.82
N GLU A 6 -10.88 15.38 -13.47
CA GLU A 6 -11.61 14.19 -13.94
C GLU A 6 -11.71 14.10 -15.47
N TYR A 7 -11.88 15.23 -16.15
CA TYR A 7 -11.98 15.29 -17.61
C TYR A 7 -10.65 14.93 -18.27
N GLU A 8 -9.54 15.48 -17.77
CA GLU A 8 -8.19 15.18 -18.24
C GLU A 8 -7.82 13.72 -17.97
N ILE A 9 -8.21 13.20 -16.81
CA ILE A 9 -8.04 11.78 -16.48
C ILE A 9 -8.82 10.90 -17.47
N ALA A 10 -10.05 11.27 -17.83
CA ALA A 10 -10.85 10.50 -18.78
C ALA A 10 -10.20 10.45 -20.17
N ILE A 11 -9.67 11.59 -20.65
CA ILE A 11 -8.91 11.65 -21.92
C ILE A 11 -7.66 10.78 -21.82
N PHE A 12 -6.86 10.95 -20.77
CA PHE A 12 -5.65 10.18 -20.55
C PHE A 12 -5.92 8.67 -20.54
N LYS A 13 -6.98 8.23 -19.85
CA LYS A 13 -7.40 6.82 -19.84
C LYS A 13 -7.76 6.32 -21.23
N LYS A 14 -8.50 7.10 -22.01
CA LYS A 14 -8.94 6.74 -23.38
C LYS A 14 -7.76 6.59 -24.34
N GLU A 15 -6.78 7.49 -24.26
CA GLU A 15 -5.65 7.53 -25.18
C GLU A 15 -4.59 6.50 -24.80
N TYR A 16 -4.19 6.48 -23.52
CA TYR A 16 -2.99 5.80 -23.05
C TYR A 16 -3.27 4.50 -22.28
N CYS A 17 -4.47 4.31 -21.73
CA CYS A 17 -4.75 3.14 -20.88
C CYS A 17 -5.53 2.02 -21.57
N LYS A 18 -5.83 2.18 -22.88
CA LYS A 18 -6.66 1.28 -23.70
C LYS A 18 -6.13 -0.13 -23.88
N ASN A 19 -4.82 -0.28 -24.09
CA ASN A 19 -4.18 -1.57 -24.34
C ASN A 19 -2.70 -1.53 -23.88
N GLY A 20 -1.97 -2.64 -24.04
CA GLY A 20 -0.58 -2.73 -23.60
C GLY A 20 0.35 -1.75 -24.32
N GLU A 21 0.21 -1.61 -25.64
CA GLU A 21 1.06 -0.73 -26.46
C GLU A 21 0.88 0.74 -26.11
N ALA A 22 -0.38 1.19 -25.95
CA ALA A 22 -0.70 2.56 -25.54
C ALA A 22 -0.16 2.88 -24.13
N ARG A 23 -0.14 1.91 -23.22
CA ARG A 23 0.45 2.11 -21.89
C ARG A 23 1.95 2.26 -21.97
N ILE A 24 2.61 1.51 -22.86
CA ILE A 24 4.05 1.61 -23.08
C ILE A 24 4.43 2.96 -23.70
N SER A 25 3.58 3.57 -24.53
CA SER A 25 3.87 4.91 -25.08
C SER A 25 3.87 6.03 -24.04
N ILE A 26 3.28 5.84 -22.86
CA ILE A 26 3.32 6.83 -21.77
C ILE A 26 4.76 7.23 -21.43
N GLY A 27 5.68 6.27 -21.28
CA GLY A 27 7.08 6.56 -20.97
C GLY A 27 7.89 7.13 -22.14
N LYS A 28 7.27 7.28 -23.33
CA LYS A 28 7.86 8.01 -24.48
C LYS A 28 7.36 9.45 -24.52
N ASP A 29 6.09 9.66 -24.20
CA ASP A 29 5.40 10.94 -24.35
C ASP A 29 5.46 11.81 -23.08
N PHE A 30 5.74 11.20 -21.93
CA PHE A 30 5.73 11.86 -20.62
C PHE A 30 6.97 11.52 -19.79
N GLU A 31 7.27 12.39 -18.83
CA GLU A 31 8.19 12.03 -17.74
C GLU A 31 7.46 11.13 -16.75
N VAL A 32 8.05 9.98 -16.43
CA VAL A 32 7.41 8.97 -15.58
C VAL A 32 8.34 8.49 -14.47
N ASP A 33 7.84 8.57 -13.23
CA ASP A 33 8.45 7.99 -12.04
C ASP A 33 7.48 7.01 -11.36
N VAL A 34 8.02 6.12 -10.54
CA VAL A 34 7.18 5.29 -9.66
C VAL A 34 6.88 6.10 -8.41
N GLU A 35 5.60 6.42 -8.21
CA GLU A 35 5.12 7.08 -7.00
C GLU A 35 5.03 6.08 -5.85
N SER A 36 4.43 4.91 -6.11
CA SER A 36 4.38 3.83 -5.13
C SER A 36 4.23 2.44 -5.74
N PHE A 37 4.70 1.44 -5.01
CA PHE A 37 4.45 0.02 -5.30
C PHE A 37 4.01 -0.66 -4.02
N GLU A 38 2.74 -1.05 -3.97
CA GLU A 38 2.06 -1.43 -2.72
C GLU A 38 1.34 -2.77 -2.85
N GLY A 39 1.29 -3.51 -1.74
CA GLY A 39 0.35 -4.61 -1.54
C GLY A 39 -0.92 -4.10 -0.86
N LEU A 40 -2.06 -4.58 -1.32
CA LEU A 40 -3.38 -4.37 -0.72
C LEU A 40 -3.61 -5.39 0.39
N LEU A 41 -4.38 -4.98 1.40
CA LEU A 41 -4.86 -5.92 2.42
C LEU A 41 -5.91 -6.86 1.83
N PRO A 42 -6.08 -8.06 2.42
CA PRO A 42 -7.18 -8.95 2.08
C PRO A 42 -8.54 -8.22 2.09
N GLY A 43 -9.28 -8.33 0.98
CA GLY A 43 -10.60 -7.71 0.82
C GLY A 43 -10.59 -6.21 0.50
N LYS A 44 -9.42 -5.58 0.30
CA LYS A 44 -9.31 -4.21 -0.22
C LYS A 44 -9.14 -4.23 -1.73
N ILE A 45 -9.81 -3.28 -2.39
CA ILE A 45 -9.76 -3.13 -3.84
C ILE A 45 -9.33 -1.71 -4.21
N VAL A 46 -8.59 -1.59 -5.31
CA VAL A 46 -8.26 -0.31 -5.95
C VAL A 46 -8.62 -0.40 -7.42
N SER A 47 -9.39 0.58 -7.91
CA SER A 47 -9.78 0.61 -9.32
C SER A 47 -8.60 1.06 -10.20
N SER A 48 -8.26 0.24 -11.20
CA SER A 48 -7.18 0.54 -12.13
C SER A 48 -7.53 1.70 -13.07
N TYR A 49 -6.51 2.40 -13.56
CA TYR A 49 -6.65 3.30 -14.71
C TYR A 49 -6.79 2.58 -16.06
N ALA A 50 -6.55 1.26 -16.10
CA ALA A 50 -6.82 0.44 -17.27
C ALA A 50 -8.30 0.52 -17.68
N THR A 51 -8.57 0.40 -18.98
CA THR A 51 -9.93 0.40 -19.52
C THR A 51 -10.84 -0.58 -18.80
N GLY A 52 -12.02 -0.08 -18.42
CA GLY A 52 -13.00 -0.80 -17.61
C GLY A 52 -12.87 -0.59 -16.11
N ASN A 53 -11.91 0.23 -15.65
CA ASN A 53 -11.66 0.50 -14.23
C ASN A 53 -11.57 -0.78 -13.38
N ARG A 54 -10.93 -1.82 -13.94
CA ARG A 54 -10.88 -3.14 -13.31
C ARG A 54 -10.34 -3.05 -11.89
N ASP A 55 -10.97 -3.77 -10.98
CA ASP A 55 -10.53 -3.85 -9.60
C ASP A 55 -9.20 -4.62 -9.50
N ILE A 56 -8.32 -4.10 -8.65
CA ILE A 56 -7.06 -4.71 -8.27
C ILE A 56 -7.20 -5.12 -6.81
N GLU A 57 -6.96 -6.40 -6.51
CA GLU A 57 -7.16 -6.97 -5.17
C GLU A 57 -5.85 -7.26 -4.42
N ASN A 58 -4.73 -7.42 -5.15
CA ASN A 58 -3.47 -7.87 -4.57
C ASN A 58 -2.44 -6.75 -4.45
N SER A 59 -2.00 -6.20 -5.56
CA SER A 59 -0.94 -5.20 -5.57
C SER A 59 -0.97 -4.36 -6.81
N PHE A 60 -0.56 -3.11 -6.62
CA PHE A 60 -0.56 -2.12 -7.66
C PHE A 60 0.73 -1.31 -7.66
N ILE A 61 1.04 -0.77 -8.84
CA ILE A 61 2.07 0.24 -9.01
C ILE A 61 1.34 1.51 -9.43
N MET A 62 1.56 2.57 -8.67
CA MET A 62 1.14 3.93 -8.99
C MET A 62 2.34 4.65 -9.60
N PHE A 63 2.12 5.24 -10.77
CA PHE A 63 3.12 6.08 -11.42
C PHE A 63 2.77 7.54 -11.21
N ARG A 64 3.79 8.40 -11.10
CA ARG A 64 3.64 9.83 -11.31
C ARG A 64 4.02 10.11 -12.77
N VAL A 65 3.05 10.54 -13.56
CA VAL A 65 3.21 10.83 -14.98
C VAL A 65 3.05 12.34 -15.19
N CYS A 66 4.08 12.99 -15.69
CA CYS A 66 4.16 14.44 -15.83
C CYS A 66 4.07 14.86 -17.31
N ASP A 67 3.02 15.60 -17.66
CA ASP A 67 2.90 16.36 -18.91
C ASP A 67 3.53 17.73 -18.70
N VAL A 68 4.83 17.82 -19.02
CA VAL A 68 5.65 19.03 -18.83
C VAL A 68 5.12 20.19 -19.67
N ILE A 69 4.56 19.91 -20.85
CA ILE A 69 4.04 20.93 -21.77
C ILE A 69 2.78 21.58 -21.18
N LYS A 70 1.89 20.78 -20.60
CA LYS A 70 0.63 21.29 -20.01
C LYS A 70 0.75 21.68 -18.54
N ASP A 71 1.91 21.43 -17.91
CA ASP A 71 2.14 21.52 -16.46
C ASP A 71 1.11 20.71 -15.63
N ILE A 72 0.80 19.49 -16.10
CA ILE A 72 -0.17 18.58 -15.46
C ILE A 72 0.51 17.28 -15.04
N GLN A 73 0.15 16.76 -13.86
CA GLN A 73 0.54 15.41 -13.42
C GLN A 73 -0.67 14.48 -13.25
N TYR A 74 -0.47 13.22 -13.60
CA TYR A 74 -1.43 12.12 -13.47
C TYR A 74 -0.86 11.05 -12.55
N PHE A 75 -1.76 10.35 -11.84
CA PHE A 75 -1.40 9.25 -10.94
C PHE A 75 -2.07 7.93 -11.34
N PRO A 76 -1.74 7.38 -12.53
CA PRO A 76 -2.38 6.16 -12.97
C PRO A 76 -1.94 4.97 -12.14
N VAL A 77 -2.93 4.13 -11.81
CA VAL A 77 -2.74 2.91 -11.01
C VAL A 77 -2.95 1.67 -11.88
N PHE A 78 -1.96 0.77 -11.86
CA PHE A 78 -1.99 -0.49 -12.60
C PHE A 78 -1.67 -1.67 -11.70
N SER A 79 -2.19 -2.85 -12.05
CA SER A 79 -1.80 -4.08 -11.34
C SER A 79 -0.30 -4.32 -11.46
N GLU A 80 0.28 -5.00 -10.45
CA GLU A 80 1.71 -5.31 -10.42
C GLU A 80 2.22 -5.93 -11.73
N THR A 81 1.47 -6.88 -12.31
CA THR A 81 1.82 -7.53 -13.59
C THR A 81 1.90 -6.54 -14.74
N VAL A 82 0.98 -5.57 -14.82
CA VAL A 82 0.97 -4.55 -15.88
C VAL A 82 2.06 -3.52 -15.65
N GLY A 83 2.19 -2.99 -14.44
CA GLY A 83 3.20 -1.98 -14.11
C GLY A 83 4.64 -2.50 -14.29
N ARG A 84 4.93 -3.76 -13.95
CA ARG A 84 6.24 -4.39 -14.20
C ARG A 84 6.57 -4.48 -15.70
N LYS A 85 5.58 -4.78 -16.54
CA LYS A 85 5.77 -4.80 -18.00
C LYS A 85 6.11 -3.42 -18.54
N MET A 86 5.40 -2.39 -18.06
CA MET A 86 5.66 -0.99 -18.43
C MET A 86 7.07 -0.56 -18.02
N LEU A 87 7.47 -0.79 -16.77
CA LEU A 87 8.83 -0.50 -16.28
C LEU A 87 9.92 -1.19 -17.11
N LYS A 88 9.73 -2.47 -17.47
CA LYS A 88 10.64 -3.20 -18.34
C LYS A 88 10.75 -2.54 -19.72
N SER A 89 9.63 -2.15 -20.32
CA SER A 89 9.63 -1.47 -21.63
C SER A 89 10.27 -0.09 -21.60
N TRP A 90 10.29 0.58 -20.44
CA TRP A 90 10.95 1.88 -20.24
C TRP A 90 12.39 1.77 -19.72
N ASN A 91 12.92 0.55 -19.61
CA ASN A 91 14.23 0.28 -19.03
C ASN A 91 14.42 0.90 -17.63
N LYS A 92 13.37 0.90 -16.81
CA LYS A 92 13.38 1.39 -15.43
C LYS A 92 13.38 0.23 -14.43
N PRO A 93 14.12 0.35 -13.30
CA PRO A 93 14.13 -0.68 -12.28
C PRO A 93 12.75 -0.81 -11.62
N VAL A 94 12.42 -2.01 -11.15
CA VAL A 94 11.24 -2.22 -10.32
C VAL A 94 11.59 -1.89 -8.87
N PRO A 95 10.91 -0.92 -8.23
CA PRO A 95 11.20 -0.59 -6.84
C PRO A 95 10.81 -1.72 -5.89
N LYS A 96 11.25 -1.63 -4.64
CA LYS A 96 10.82 -2.55 -3.59
C LYS A 96 9.34 -2.31 -3.28
N LYS A 97 8.56 -3.39 -3.22
CA LYS A 97 7.16 -3.37 -2.79
C LYS A 97 7.09 -2.99 -1.31
N ARG A 98 6.29 -1.97 -0.97
CA ARG A 98 6.06 -1.53 0.41
C ARG A 98 5.24 -2.57 1.18
N SER A 99 5.63 -2.82 2.42
CA SER A 99 5.00 -3.80 3.30
C SER A 99 3.82 -3.19 4.08
N TYR A 100 2.72 -2.87 3.39
CA TYR A 100 1.54 -2.27 4.02
C TYR A 100 0.93 -3.14 5.13
N GLU A 101 1.00 -4.47 5.02
CA GLU A 101 0.55 -5.39 6.07
C GLU A 101 1.22 -5.11 7.42
N VAL A 102 2.53 -4.84 7.42
CA VAL A 102 3.29 -4.52 8.63
C VAL A 102 2.80 -3.19 9.22
N LYS A 103 2.58 -2.18 8.39
CA LYS A 103 1.99 -0.90 8.82
C LYS A 103 0.56 -1.06 9.33
N ALA A 104 -0.26 -1.86 8.67
CA ALA A 104 -1.64 -2.11 9.07
C ALA A 104 -1.72 -2.81 10.42
N VAL A 105 -0.89 -3.83 10.66
CA VAL A 105 -0.74 -4.49 11.96
C VAL A 105 -0.27 -3.49 13.03
N ASN A 106 0.76 -2.69 12.73
CA ASN A 106 1.25 -1.66 13.65
C ASN A 106 0.14 -0.66 14.03
N THR A 107 -0.63 -0.19 13.03
CA THR A 107 -1.72 0.76 13.21
C THR A 107 -2.87 0.16 14.00
N ALA A 108 -3.22 -1.10 13.75
CA ALA A 108 -4.27 -1.81 14.48
C ALA A 108 -3.90 -1.98 15.96
N ILE A 109 -2.65 -2.37 16.26
CA ILE A 109 -2.14 -2.46 17.64
C ILE A 109 -2.15 -1.08 18.30
N GLY A 110 -1.63 -0.04 17.63
CA GLY A 110 -1.65 1.32 18.16
C GLY A 110 -3.06 1.89 18.36
N SER A 111 -4.03 1.50 17.53
CA SER A 111 -5.44 1.84 17.72
C SER A 111 -6.03 1.11 18.93
N PHE A 112 -5.72 -0.18 19.10
CA PHE A 112 -6.13 -0.97 20.24
C PHE A 112 -5.58 -0.42 21.56
N LEU A 113 -4.28 -0.11 21.63
CA LEU A 113 -3.63 0.40 22.84
C LEU A 113 -4.09 1.81 23.24
N ARG A 114 -4.63 2.61 22.30
CA ARG A 114 -5.15 3.96 22.56
C ARG A 114 -6.62 3.97 22.99
N LYS A 115 -7.33 2.84 22.95
CA LYS A 115 -8.70 2.76 23.46
C LYS A 115 -8.66 2.60 24.96
N ASP A 116 -9.37 3.46 25.67
CA ASP A 116 -9.48 3.42 27.13
C ASP A 116 -10.21 2.17 27.65
N ILE A 117 -10.99 1.49 26.80
CA ILE A 117 -11.85 0.38 27.21
C ILE A 117 -11.86 -0.72 26.13
N ASN A 118 -11.48 -1.93 26.52
CA ASN A 118 -11.57 -3.13 25.68
C ASN A 118 -12.99 -3.72 25.73
N VAL A 119 -13.89 -3.22 24.87
CA VAL A 119 -15.32 -3.57 24.87
C VAL A 119 -15.66 -5.04 24.49
N GLN A 120 -14.68 -5.88 24.12
CA GLN A 120 -14.92 -7.28 23.71
C GLN A 120 -14.31 -8.33 24.65
N ASN A 121 -13.43 -7.94 25.57
CA ASN A 121 -12.96 -8.82 26.64
C ASN A 121 -13.71 -8.41 27.89
N GLU A 122 -14.89 -9.00 28.12
CA GLU A 122 -15.88 -8.54 29.11
C GLU A 122 -15.37 -8.38 30.56
N ASN A 123 -14.13 -8.72 30.89
CA ASN A 123 -13.52 -8.52 32.21
C ASN A 123 -12.05 -8.03 32.21
N LEU A 124 -11.46 -7.64 31.08
CA LEU A 124 -10.03 -7.30 31.01
C LEU A 124 -9.84 -5.89 30.45
N GLN A 125 -9.28 -4.99 31.26
CA GLN A 125 -9.24 -3.55 30.96
C GLN A 125 -8.26 -3.22 29.82
N ASN A 126 -7.21 -4.03 29.62
CA ASN A 126 -6.19 -3.78 28.61
C ASN A 126 -5.48 -5.07 28.13
N LEU A 127 -4.54 -4.91 27.19
CA LEU A 127 -3.74 -6.02 26.65
C LEU A 127 -2.93 -6.76 27.72
N GLN A 128 -2.39 -6.01 28.68
CA GLN A 128 -1.52 -6.53 29.73
C GLN A 128 -2.29 -7.47 30.66
N ASP A 129 -3.52 -7.09 31.04
CA ASP A 129 -4.42 -7.93 31.84
C ASP A 129 -4.76 -9.23 31.10
N TYR A 130 -4.96 -9.16 29.78
CA TYR A 130 -5.20 -10.34 28.96
C TYR A 130 -3.98 -11.24 28.84
N ILE A 131 -2.78 -10.68 28.63
CA ILE A 131 -1.53 -11.45 28.61
C ILE A 131 -1.32 -12.14 29.96
N LEU A 132 -1.53 -11.42 31.07
CA LEU A 132 -1.41 -11.96 32.42
C LEU A 132 -2.42 -13.09 32.65
N TYR A 133 -3.68 -12.88 32.28
CA TYR A 133 -4.72 -13.92 32.34
C TYR A 133 -4.30 -15.19 31.58
N LEU A 134 -3.74 -15.05 30.37
CA LEU A 134 -3.26 -16.19 29.57
C LEU A 134 -2.09 -16.90 30.25
N GLN A 135 -1.14 -16.16 30.82
CA GLN A 135 0.00 -16.74 31.56
C GLN A 135 -0.44 -17.49 32.80
N THR A 136 -1.45 -16.99 33.51
CA THR A 136 -1.94 -17.57 34.77
C THR A 136 -2.90 -18.74 34.56
N ASN A 137 -3.81 -18.67 33.57
CA ASN A 137 -4.93 -19.59 33.44
C ASN A 137 -4.80 -20.61 32.31
N VAL A 138 -3.86 -20.41 31.37
CA VAL A 138 -3.61 -21.37 30.27
C VAL A 138 -2.32 -22.13 30.55
N THR A 139 -2.40 -23.11 31.46
CA THR A 139 -1.29 -24.02 31.77
C THR A 139 -0.94 -24.88 30.55
N GLY A 140 0.35 -24.99 30.24
CA GLY A 140 0.88 -25.86 29.17
C GLY A 140 1.14 -25.18 27.82
N ARG A 141 0.77 -23.91 27.63
CA ARG A 141 1.15 -23.13 26.44
C ARG A 141 2.17 -22.05 26.82
N ARG A 142 3.45 -22.24 26.47
CA ARG A 142 4.41 -21.13 26.52
C ARG A 142 3.97 -20.07 25.51
N LEU A 143 3.62 -18.88 26.01
CA LEU A 143 3.54 -17.69 25.16
C LEU A 143 4.94 -17.49 24.54
N ARG A 144 5.06 -17.75 23.24
CA ARG A 144 6.33 -17.53 22.53
C ARG A 144 6.54 -16.04 22.46
N ASN A 145 7.62 -15.56 23.08
CA ASN A 145 8.15 -14.23 22.82
C ASN A 145 8.75 -14.25 21.41
N THR A 146 7.93 -13.89 20.42
CA THR A 146 8.37 -13.83 19.03
C THR A 146 9.19 -12.56 18.85
N ASN A 147 10.40 -12.68 18.31
CA ASN A 147 11.21 -11.52 17.99
C ASN A 147 10.59 -10.76 16.81
N PHE A 148 10.16 -9.51 17.05
CA PHE A 148 9.61 -8.61 16.03
C PHE A 148 10.64 -7.66 15.40
N ASP A 149 11.94 -7.83 15.64
CA ASP A 149 12.99 -6.92 15.14
C ASP A 149 12.94 -6.73 13.63
N THR A 150 12.66 -7.79 12.86
CA THR A 150 12.46 -7.67 11.40
C THR A 150 11.31 -6.72 11.07
N LEU A 151 10.18 -6.81 11.78
CA LEU A 151 9.04 -5.92 11.57
C LEU A 151 9.35 -4.49 12.02
N ARG A 152 10.06 -4.33 13.14
CA ARG A 152 10.49 -3.01 13.64
C ARG A 152 11.42 -2.33 12.66
N ASN A 153 12.34 -3.08 12.07
CA ASN A 153 13.25 -2.59 11.04
C ASN A 153 12.49 -2.17 9.78
N ILE A 154 11.48 -2.94 9.34
CA ILE A 154 10.59 -2.54 8.24
C ILE A 154 9.88 -1.22 8.57
N MET A 155 9.26 -1.09 9.76
CA MET A 155 8.58 0.14 10.17
C MET A 155 9.51 1.35 10.22
N ARG A 156 10.69 1.22 10.83
CA ARG A 156 11.67 2.31 10.93
C ARG A 156 12.21 2.74 9.56
N THR A 157 12.37 1.79 8.64
CA THR A 157 12.92 2.07 7.30
C THR A 157 11.87 2.65 6.37
N GLU A 158 10.68 2.04 6.31
CA GLU A 158 9.64 2.38 5.34
C GLU A 158 8.67 3.47 5.86
N TYR A 159 8.57 3.65 7.18
CA TYR A 159 7.64 4.57 7.84
C TYR A 159 8.27 5.31 9.05
N PRO A 160 9.35 6.07 8.86
CA PRO A 160 10.16 6.64 9.95
C PRO A 160 9.41 7.64 10.86
N ALA A 161 8.30 8.21 10.39
CA ALA A 161 7.48 9.14 11.17
C ALA A 161 6.45 8.45 12.08
N GLU A 162 6.25 7.13 11.93
CA GLU A 162 5.25 6.37 12.69
C GLU A 162 5.86 5.79 13.99
N GLN A 163 5.10 5.82 15.08
CA GLN A 163 5.46 5.09 16.29
C GLN A 163 5.29 3.58 16.07
N VAL A 164 6.22 2.77 16.59
CA VAL A 164 6.19 1.30 16.47
C VAL A 164 5.61 0.68 17.74
N TYR A 165 4.63 -0.21 17.59
CA TYR A 165 3.83 -0.78 18.69
C TYR A 165 4.05 -2.28 18.95
N PHE A 166 4.82 -2.99 18.11
CA PHE A 166 5.21 -4.39 18.29
C PHE A 166 6.71 -4.56 18.53
#